data_AF-A0A101K268-F1
#
_entry.id   AF-A0A101K268-F1
#
_cell.length_a   1.000
_cell.length_b   1.000
_cell.length_c   1.000
_cell.angle_alpha   90.00
_cell.angle_beta   90.00
_cell.angle_gamma   90.00
#
_symmetry.space_group_name_H-M   'P 1'
#
loop_
_entity.id
_entity.type
_entity.pdbx_description
1 polymer ?
#
loop_
_entity_poly.entity_id
_entity_poly.type
_entity_poly.pdbx_seq_one_letter_code
_entity_poly.pdbx_strand_id
1 'polypeptide(L)' 'MTPTGRPCAICGKPAVQRFKPFCSARCADIDLGRWLKGSYVIPGEPVEDIADPAPRRRDEEE' A
#
# COMPACT_ATOMS: atom_id res chain seq x y z
N MET A 1 12.68 -23.16 18.59
CA MET A 1 12.85 -22.89 17.14
C MET A 1 11.87 -21.80 16.75
N THR A 2 12.27 -20.53 16.81
CA THR A 2 11.44 -19.40 16.37
C THR A 2 11.48 -19.36 14.84
N PRO A 3 10.33 -19.34 14.12
CA PRO A 3 10.36 -19.27 12.67
C PRO A 3 11.09 -18.00 12.22
N THR A 4 12.11 -18.15 11.38
CA THR A 4 13.01 -17.08 10.91
C THR A 4 12.38 -16.13 9.89
N GLY A 5 11.09 -16.29 9.60
CA GLY A 5 10.33 -15.42 8.70
C GLY A 5 9.51 -14.40 9.46
N ARG A 6 9.31 -13.22 8.87
CA ARG A 6 8.38 -12.22 9.42
C ARG A 6 7.00 -12.85 9.62
N PRO A 7 6.31 -12.59 10.75
CA PRO A 7 4.95 -13.08 10.97
C PRO A 7 3.98 -12.46 9.96
N CYS A 8 2.85 -13.12 9.74
CA CYS A 8 1.79 -12.64 8.87
C CYS A 8 1.33 -11.24 9.31
N ALA A 9 1.40 -10.25 8.41
CA ALA A 9 1.03 -8.87 8.71
C ALA A 9 -0.47 -8.67 9.03
N ILE A 10 -1.30 -9.66 8.73
CA ILE A 10 -2.75 -9.60 8.95
C ILE A 10 -3.17 -10.17 10.31
N CYS A 11 -2.49 -11.21 10.80
CA CYS A 11 -2.93 -11.95 11.99
C CYS A 11 -1.82 -12.47 12.91
N GLY A 12 -0.54 -12.19 12.61
CA GLY A 12 0.60 -12.54 13.46
C GLY A 12 1.06 -14.01 13.41
N LYS A 13 0.29 -14.92 12.77
CA LYS A 13 0.68 -16.32 12.63
C LYS A 13 1.93 -16.48 11.76
N PRO A 14 2.72 -17.55 11.93
CA PRO A 14 3.87 -17.83 11.07
C PRO A 14 3.45 -17.87 9.59
N ALA A 15 4.20 -17.18 8.74
CA ALA A 15 3.99 -17.26 7.30
C ALA A 15 4.32 -18.67 6.79
N VAL A 16 3.55 -19.16 5.82
CA VAL A 16 3.79 -20.46 5.19
C VAL A 16 4.30 -20.26 3.77
N GLN A 17 5.22 -21.11 3.32
CA GLN A 17 5.95 -20.95 2.06
C GLN A 17 5.05 -20.66 0.85
N ARG A 18 3.90 -21.35 0.75
CA ARG A 18 2.93 -21.18 -0.33
C ARG A 18 2.26 -19.80 -0.36
N PHE A 19 2.09 -19.17 0.80
CA PHE A 19 1.31 -17.93 0.95
C PHE A 19 2.15 -16.75 1.43
N LYS A 20 3.49 -16.85 1.42
CA LYS A 20 4.38 -15.76 1.86
C LYS A 20 4.00 -14.45 1.13
N PRO A 21 3.89 -13.32 1.85
CA PRO A 21 4.28 -13.10 3.26
C PRO A 21 3.22 -13.46 4.32
N PHE A 22 2.12 -14.11 3.94
CA PHE A 22 0.98 -14.41 4.81
C PHE A 22 0.93 -15.87 5.28
N CYS A 23 -0.02 -16.16 6.18
CA CYS A 23 -0.27 -17.52 6.66
C CYS A 23 -1.32 -18.30 5.85
N SER A 24 -2.10 -17.64 4.99
CA SER A 24 -3.17 -18.27 4.19
C SER A 24 -3.63 -17.37 3.04
N ALA A 25 -4.32 -17.96 2.05
CA ALA A 25 -5.00 -17.22 0.97
C ALA A 25 -5.97 -16.17 1.52
N ARG A 26 -6.78 -16.52 2.54
CA ARG A 26 -7.70 -15.58 3.20
C ARG A 26 -7.01 -14.32 3.73
N CYS A 27 -5.80 -14.44 4.29
CA CYS A 27 -5.06 -13.26 4.77
C CYS A 27 -4.56 -12.41 3.59
N ALA A 28 -4.15 -13.02 2.48
CA ALA A 28 -3.80 -12.27 1.28
C ALA A 28 -5.01 -11.48 0.72
N ASP A 29 -6.20 -12.09 0.68
CA ASP A 29 -7.41 -11.42 0.21
C ASP A 29 -7.83 -10.26 1.11
N ILE A 30 -7.65 -10.40 2.44
CA ILE A 30 -7.90 -9.30 3.40
C ILE A 30 -6.95 -8.14 3.16
N ASP A 31 -5.66 -8.42 2.96
CA ASP A 31 -4.66 -7.40 2.64
C ASP A 31 -5.04 -6.65 1.36
N LEU A 32 -5.36 -7.40 0.31
CA LEU A 32 -5.85 -6.83 -0.96
C LEU A 32 -7.09 -5.97 -0.75
N GLY A 33 -8.04 -6.41 0.08
CA GLY A 33 -9.22 -5.62 0.42
C GLY A 33 -8.89 -4.31 1.14
N ARG A 34 -7.84 -4.26 1.97
CA ARG A 34 -7.35 -3.01 2.61
C ARG A 34 -6.71 -2.07 1.58
N TRP A 35 -5.96 -2.62 0.63
CA TRP A 35 -5.40 -1.85 -0.49
C TRP A 35 -6.50 -1.21 -1.33
N LEU A 36 -7.48 -1.99 -1.77
CA LEU A 36 -8.56 -1.50 -2.63
C LEU A 36 -9.45 -0.47 -1.94
N LYS A 37 -9.52 -0.49 -0.61
CA LYS A 37 -10.26 0.49 0.20
C LYS A 37 -9.44 1.74 0.55
N GLY A 38 -8.17 1.82 0.11
CA GLY A 38 -7.28 2.93 0.48
C GLY A 38 -6.98 2.99 1.99
N SER A 39 -7.07 1.86 2.70
CA SER A 39 -6.84 1.83 4.15
C SER A 39 -5.36 1.98 4.55
N TYR A 40 -4.44 1.83 3.60
CA TYR A 40 -3.02 2.06 3.81
C TYR A 40 -2.68 3.53 3.56
N VAL A 41 -2.48 4.27 4.66
CA VAL A 41 -2.15 5.69 4.66
C VAL A 41 -0.79 5.88 5.31
N ILE A 42 0.07 6.67 4.69
CA ILE A 42 1.31 7.16 5.31
C ILE A 42 0.96 8.52 5.92
N PRO A 43 1.00 8.67 7.25
CA PRO A 43 0.79 9.97 7.87
C PRO A 43 1.91 10.92 7.43
N GLY A 44 1.53 12.12 6.99
CA GLY A 44 2.44 13.18 6.57
C GLY A 44 1.92 14.53 7.06
N GLU A 45 2.74 15.55 6.90
CA GLU A 45 2.25 16.92 7.07
C GLU A 45 1.12 17.20 6.07
N PRO A 46 0.16 18.08 6.41
CA PRO A 46 -0.84 18.51 5.46
C PRO A 46 -0.15 18.99 4.19
N VAL A 47 -0.48 18.38 3.06
CA VAL A 47 -0.10 18.96 1.78
C VAL A 47 -0.90 20.24 1.63
N GLU A 48 -0.21 21.38 1.56
CA GLU A 48 -0.81 22.61 1.05
C GLU A 48 -1.37 22.29 -0.34
N ASP A 49 -2.58 22.77 -0.65
CA ASP A 49 -3.21 22.55 -1.95
C ASP A 49 -2.23 22.97 -3.04
N ILE A 50 -1.59 21.98 -3.68
CA ILE A 50 -0.80 22.20 -4.88
C ILE A 50 -1.85 22.58 -5.92
N ALA A 51 -2.09 23.88 -6.07
CA ALA A 51 -2.91 24.41 -7.14
C ALA A 51 -2.43 23.74 -8.43
N ASP A 52 -3.35 23.05 -9.12
CA ASP A 52 -3.09 22.40 -10.39
C ASP A 52 -2.28 23.39 -11.25
N PRO A 53 -0.99 23.12 -11.56
CA PRO A 53 -0.18 24.08 -12.28
C PRO A 53 -0.91 24.31 -13.60
N ALA A 54 -1.46 25.52 -13.77
CA ALA A 54 -2.23 25.90 -14.93
C ALA A 54 -1.53 25.37 -16.19
N PRO A 55 -2.27 24.76 -17.15
CA PRO A 55 -1.65 24.20 -18.33
C PRO A 55 -0.74 25.26 -18.95
N ARG A 56 0.54 24.93 -19.12
CA ARG A 56 1.53 25.81 -19.73
C ARG A 56 0.96 26.24 -21.08
N ARG A 57 0.45 27.48 -21.18
CA ARG A 57 0.15 28.06 -22.50
C ARG A 57 1.46 28.03 -23.25
N ARG A 58 1.51 27.27 -24.35
CA ARG A 58 2.47 27.53 -25.40
C ARG A 58 1.99 28.81 -26.06
N ASP A 59 2.33 29.94 -25.47
CA ASP A 59 2.19 31.20 -26.15
C ASP A 59 3.26 31.21 -27.26
N GLU A 60 2.76 31.25 -28.50
CA GLU A 60 3.40 31.85 -29.68
C GLU A 60 4.67 31.17 -30.24
N GLU A 61 4.49 30.28 -31.23
CA GLU A 61 5.37 30.23 -32.40
C GLU A 61 4.58 29.63 -33.60
N GLU A 62 4.12 30.57 -34.44
CA GLU A 62 3.60 30.52 -35.83
C GLU A 62 2.23 29.87 -36.14
#